data_AF-A0A8T5BXQ1-F1
#
_entry.id   AF-A0A8T5BXQ1-F1
#
_cell.length_a   1.000
_cell.length_b   1.000
_cell.length_c   1.000
_cell.angle_alpha   90.00
_cell.angle_beta   90.00
_cell.angle_gamma   90.00
#
_symmetry.space_group_name_H-M   'P 1'
#
loop_
_entity.id
_entity.type
_entity.pdbx_description
1 polymer ?
#
loop_
_entity_poly.entity_id
_entity_poly.type
_entity_poly.pdbx_seq_one_letter_code
_entity_poly.pdbx_strand_id
1 'polypeptide(L)'
;MHVKPHPKFPQVYQVFLDDGSYRLATRNLAPGRSVYGEKLIKYEGVEYRLWDAFRSKLAAAILKDIKVVPINPGDQVLYLGAASGTTASHVSDIVGEKGYVYCVEFAPRAVRELVNNVCPYRLNMIPILEDARFPERYVMFVKGKVD
;
A
#
# COMPACT_ATOMS: atom_id res chain seq x y z
N MET A 1 -9.19 20.40 9.96
CA MET A 1 -8.74 19.22 9.18
C MET A 1 -9.94 18.52 8.53
N HIS A 2 -9.86 18.17 7.25
CA HIS A 2 -10.91 17.40 6.56
C HIS A 2 -10.30 16.44 5.52
N VAL A 3 -11.02 15.38 5.16
CA VAL A 3 -10.57 14.34 4.20
C VAL A 3 -11.48 14.34 2.98
N LYS A 4 -10.89 14.30 1.78
CA LYS A 4 -11.62 14.17 0.51
C LYS A 4 -11.06 13.02 -0.33
N PRO A 5 -11.88 12.29 -1.10
CA PRO A 5 -11.38 11.36 -2.10
C PRO A 5 -10.50 12.07 -3.13
N HIS A 6 -9.44 11.40 -3.60
CA HIS A 6 -8.66 11.89 -4.72
C HIS A 6 -9.52 11.89 -5.99
N PRO A 7 -9.51 12.95 -6.82
CA PRO A 7 -10.42 13.06 -7.96
C PRO A 7 -10.19 12.02 -9.06
N LYS A 8 -8.97 11.45 -9.13
CA LYS A 8 -8.56 10.51 -10.20
C LYS A 8 -8.31 9.08 -9.74
N PHE A 9 -7.99 8.85 -8.47
CA PHE A 9 -7.44 7.57 -8.02
C PHE A 9 -8.33 6.98 -6.93
N PRO A 10 -8.96 5.82 -7.18
CA PRO A 10 -9.85 5.21 -6.20
C PRO A 10 -9.07 4.82 -4.94
N GLN A 11 -9.72 4.94 -3.77
CA GLN A 11 -9.16 4.63 -2.45
C GLN A 11 -7.90 5.42 -2.04
N VAL A 12 -7.53 6.43 -2.82
CA VAL A 12 -6.57 7.45 -2.43
C VAL A 12 -7.36 8.67 -1.97
N TYR A 13 -6.90 9.31 -0.90
CA TYR A 13 -7.56 10.45 -0.27
C TYR A 13 -6.57 11.61 -0.10
N GLN A 14 -7.11 12.82 -0.07
CA GLN A 14 -6.40 14.04 0.27
C GLN A 14 -6.84 14.49 1.66
N VAL A 15 -5.90 14.59 2.58
CA VAL A 15 -6.11 15.12 3.93
C VAL A 15 -5.63 16.56 3.95
N PHE A 16 -6.55 17.49 4.15
CA PHE A 16 -6.26 18.91 4.29
C PHE A 16 -6.01 19.23 5.77
N LEU A 17 -4.80 19.70 6.05
CA LEU A 17 -4.33 20.09 7.37
C LEU A 17 -4.72 21.54 7.68
N ASP A 18 -4.60 21.92 8.94
CA ASP A 18 -5.01 23.26 9.40
C ASP A 18 -4.07 24.37 8.91
N ASP A 19 -2.85 24.01 8.49
CA ASP A 19 -1.87 24.91 7.86
C ASP A 19 -2.15 25.20 6.38
N GLY A 20 -3.27 24.70 5.85
CA GLY A 20 -3.67 24.84 4.45
C GLY A 20 -2.95 23.89 3.48
N SER A 21 -1.97 23.12 3.96
CA SER A 21 -1.33 22.08 3.15
C SER A 21 -2.20 20.82 3.09
N TYR A 22 -1.95 19.97 2.09
CA TYR A 22 -2.56 18.64 2.04
C TYR A 22 -1.51 17.55 1.99
N ARG A 23 -1.93 16.33 2.37
CA ARG A 23 -1.15 15.09 2.24
C ARG A 23 -2.02 14.01 1.61
N LEU A 24 -1.39 13.07 0.91
CA LEU A 24 -2.08 11.86 0.48
C LEU A 24 -2.34 10.95 1.67
N ALA A 25 -3.38 10.13 1.57
CA ALA A 25 -3.69 9.08 2.52
C ALA A 25 -4.42 7.92 1.85
N THR A 26 -4.42 6.78 2.53
CA THR A 26 -5.24 5.61 2.21
C THR A 26 -6.11 5.27 3.42
N ARG A 27 -7.28 4.67 3.19
CA ARG A 27 -8.11 4.15 4.29
C ARG A 27 -7.40 2.98 4.95
N ASN A 28 -7.27 2.98 6.27
CA ASN A 28 -6.52 1.94 6.97
C ASN A 28 -7.28 0.60 7.00
N LEU A 29 -6.73 -0.43 6.37
CA LEU A 29 -7.26 -1.79 6.44
C LEU A 29 -6.98 -2.48 7.79
N ALA A 30 -6.01 -1.99 8.57
CA ALA A 30 -5.66 -2.49 9.90
C ALA A 30 -5.77 -1.36 10.95
N PRO A 31 -6.99 -0.98 11.38
CA PRO A 31 -7.20 0.16 12.27
C PRO A 31 -6.35 0.11 13.55
N GLY A 32 -5.84 1.27 13.97
CA GLY A 32 -4.97 1.44 15.13
C GLY A 32 -3.51 1.06 14.89
N ARG A 33 -3.14 0.61 13.69
CA ARG A 33 -1.76 0.22 13.35
C ARG A 33 -1.19 1.06 12.22
N SER A 34 -0.02 1.63 12.49
CA SER A 34 0.89 2.19 11.48
C SER A 34 1.94 1.15 11.09
N VAL A 35 2.55 1.30 9.91
CA VAL A 35 3.53 0.35 9.36
C VAL A 35 4.96 0.87 9.52
N TYR A 36 5.19 2.15 9.21
CA TYR A 36 6.52 2.77 9.21
C TYR A 36 6.57 4.05 10.06
N GLY A 37 5.63 4.18 10.99
CA GLY A 37 5.49 5.34 11.88
C GLY A 37 4.72 6.51 11.25
N GLU A 38 4.00 6.27 10.16
CA GLU A 38 3.11 7.27 9.58
C GLU A 38 1.97 7.66 10.52
N LYS A 39 1.54 8.90 10.41
CA LYS A 39 0.44 9.43 11.22
C LYS A 39 -0.88 8.80 10.81
N LEU A 40 -1.62 8.31 11.80
CA LEU A 40 -3.01 7.86 11.66
C LEU A 40 -3.95 9.01 11.95
N ILE A 41 -5.03 9.11 11.16
CA ILE A 41 -6.03 10.17 11.30
C ILE A 41 -7.40 9.53 11.28
N LYS A 42 -8.26 9.93 12.22
CA LYS A 42 -9.66 9.54 12.24
C LYS A 42 -10.53 10.69 11.74
N TYR A 43 -11.35 10.45 10.74
CA TYR A 43 -12.30 11.42 10.19
C TYR A 43 -13.61 10.70 9.88
N GLU A 44 -14.72 11.23 10.40
CA GLU A 44 -16.07 10.66 10.24
C GLU A 44 -16.14 9.15 10.56
N GLY A 45 -15.47 8.74 11.64
CA GLY A 45 -15.46 7.34 12.10
C GLY A 45 -14.50 6.42 11.33
N VAL A 46 -13.92 6.85 10.22
CA VAL A 46 -12.97 6.09 9.41
C VAL A 46 -11.53 6.48 9.75
N GLU A 47 -10.64 5.49 9.87
CA GLU A 47 -9.21 5.73 10.06
C GLU A 47 -8.47 5.73 8.72
N TYR A 48 -7.57 6.69 8.55
CA TYR A 48 -6.73 6.90 7.38
C TYR A 48 -5.26 6.92 7.79
N ARG A 49 -4.40 6.41 6.91
CA ARG A 49 -2.94 6.44 7.04
C ARG A 49 -2.39 7.52 6.13
N LEU A 50 -1.67 8.49 6.69
CA LEU A 50 -0.96 9.46 5.86
C LEU A 50 0.10 8.74 5.02
N TRP A 51 0.20 9.13 3.76
CA TRP A 51 1.09 8.52 2.79
C TRP A 51 2.23 9.48 2.47
N ASP A 52 3.42 9.18 3.00
CA ASP A 52 4.61 10.00 2.84
C ASP A 52 5.26 9.81 1.45
N ALA A 53 5.18 10.85 0.62
CA ALA A 53 5.78 10.89 -0.71
C ALA A 53 7.32 10.84 -0.71
N PHE A 54 7.98 11.22 0.38
CA PHE A 54 9.45 11.08 0.49
C PHE A 54 9.88 9.63 0.74
N ARG A 55 8.95 8.77 1.20
CA ARG A 55 9.19 7.35 1.46
C ARG A 55 8.53 6.42 0.45
N SER A 56 7.66 6.93 -0.41
CA SER A 56 6.94 6.15 -1.40
C SER A 56 6.99 6.79 -2.78
N LYS A 57 7.62 6.06 -3.72
CA LYS A 57 7.71 6.48 -5.13
C LYS A 57 6.34 6.61 -5.78
N LEU A 58 5.39 5.75 -5.42
CA LEU A 58 4.02 5.80 -5.94
C LEU A 58 3.27 7.05 -5.45
N ALA A 59 3.35 7.38 -4.15
CA ALA A 59 2.79 8.63 -3.64
C ALA A 59 3.43 9.86 -4.30
N ALA A 60 4.76 9.87 -4.46
CA ALA A 60 5.45 10.93 -5.17
C ALA A 60 4.96 11.08 -6.61
N ALA A 61 4.77 9.98 -7.33
CA ALA A 61 4.24 9.98 -8.70
C ALA A 61 2.81 10.54 -8.77
N ILE A 62 1.95 10.16 -7.81
CA ILE A 62 0.58 10.70 -7.68
C ILE A 62 0.61 12.21 -7.45
N LEU A 63 1.46 12.69 -6.52
CA LEU A 63 1.62 14.13 -6.27
C LEU A 63 2.24 14.90 -7.46
N LYS A 64 2.98 14.21 -8.33
CA LYS A 64 3.52 14.75 -9.58
C LYS A 64 2.55 14.58 -10.77
N ASP A 65 1.28 14.34 -10.49
CA ASP A 65 0.19 14.24 -11.46
C ASP A 65 0.44 13.18 -12.56
N ILE A 66 0.94 12.00 -12.16
CA ILE A 66 0.93 10.83 -13.04
C ILE A 66 -0.48 10.63 -13.63
N LYS A 67 -0.57 10.25 -14.90
CA LYS A 67 -1.88 10.20 -15.58
C LYS A 67 -2.73 9.00 -15.16
N VAL A 68 -2.10 7.87 -14.88
CA VAL A 68 -2.76 6.59 -14.62
C VAL A 68 -2.02 5.88 -13.49
N VAL A 69 -2.79 5.32 -12.55
CA VAL A 69 -2.34 4.32 -11.58
C VAL A 69 -3.22 3.09 -11.78
N PRO A 70 -2.67 1.97 -12.31
CA PRO A 70 -3.46 0.78 -12.61
C PRO A 70 -3.66 -0.08 -11.35
N ILE A 71 -4.20 0.52 -10.28
CA ILE A 71 -4.47 -0.18 -9.03
C ILE A 71 -5.85 0.24 -8.55
N ASN A 72 -6.78 -0.69 -8.56
CA ASN A 72 -8.18 -0.50 -8.21
C ASN A 72 -8.61 -1.44 -7.07
N PRO A 73 -9.73 -1.13 -6.42
CA PRO A 73 -10.33 -2.04 -5.43
C PRO A 73 -10.63 -3.41 -6.04
N GLY A 74 -10.18 -4.48 -5.38
CA GLY A 74 -10.35 -5.86 -5.82
C GLY A 74 -9.25 -6.41 -6.72
N ASP A 75 -8.30 -5.58 -7.15
CA ASP A 75 -7.22 -6.03 -8.04
C ASP A 75 -6.26 -7.00 -7.34
N GLN A 76 -5.61 -7.84 -8.15
CA GLN A 76 -4.49 -8.66 -7.72
C GLN A 76 -3.19 -8.04 -8.24
N VAL A 77 -2.33 -7.59 -7.33
CA VAL A 77 -1.11 -6.85 -7.68
C VAL A 77 0.13 -7.67 -7.35
N LEU A 78 1.04 -7.79 -8.31
CA LEU A 78 2.37 -8.35 -8.07
C LEU A 78 3.37 -7.25 -7.76
N TYR A 79 3.69 -7.08 -6.49
CA TYR A 79 4.61 -6.05 -6.01
C TYR A 79 6.04 -6.59 -5.93
N LEU A 80 6.88 -6.23 -6.91
CA LEU A 80 8.29 -6.61 -6.96
C LEU A 80 9.16 -5.63 -6.15
N GLY A 81 9.93 -6.14 -5.19
CA GLY A 81 10.75 -5.33 -4.29
C GLY A 81 9.91 -4.68 -3.19
N ALA A 82 9.13 -5.49 -2.46
CA ALA A 82 8.24 -5.01 -1.41
C ALA A 82 8.97 -4.42 -0.19
N ALA A 83 10.27 -4.74 -0.02
CA ALA A 83 11.06 -4.37 1.15
C ALA A 83 10.31 -4.70 2.47
N SER A 84 10.26 -3.76 3.42
CA SER A 84 9.54 -3.91 4.69
C SER A 84 8.04 -3.55 4.61
N GLY A 85 7.50 -3.26 3.41
CA GLY A 85 6.07 -3.05 3.20
C GLY A 85 5.58 -1.60 3.26
N THR A 86 6.46 -0.60 3.27
CA THR A 86 6.09 0.83 3.30
C THR A 86 5.06 1.20 2.24
N THR A 87 5.37 0.99 0.95
CA THR A 87 4.44 1.31 -0.15
C THR A 87 3.42 0.19 -0.37
N ALA A 88 3.85 -1.08 -0.28
CA ALA A 88 2.98 -2.23 -0.50
C ALA A 88 1.78 -2.26 0.47
N SER A 89 1.93 -1.76 1.70
CA SER A 89 0.82 -1.63 2.64
C SER A 89 -0.22 -0.59 2.21
N HIS A 90 0.18 0.49 1.54
CA HIS A 90 -0.77 1.44 0.95
C HIS A 90 -1.45 0.86 -0.29
N VAL A 91 -0.74 0.05 -1.09
CA VAL A 91 -1.36 -0.73 -2.17
C VAL A 91 -2.40 -1.71 -1.61
N SER A 92 -2.09 -2.38 -0.50
CA SER A 92 -3.02 -3.24 0.24
C SER A 92 -4.27 -2.49 0.70
N ASP A 93 -4.15 -1.25 1.18
CA ASP A 93 -5.31 -0.41 1.50
C ASP A 93 -6.17 -0.09 0.26
N ILE A 94 -5.54 0.16 -0.90
CA ILE A 94 -6.22 0.52 -2.15
C ILE A 94 -6.99 -0.67 -2.73
N VAL A 95 -6.35 -1.84 -2.85
CA VAL A 95 -7.00 -3.05 -3.37
C VAL A 95 -8.07 -3.58 -2.40
N GLY A 96 -7.92 -3.33 -1.10
CA GLY A 96 -8.90 -3.68 -0.07
C GLY A 96 -9.04 -5.18 0.18
N GLU A 97 -10.08 -5.56 0.93
CA GLU A 97 -10.29 -6.94 1.42
C GLU A 97 -10.52 -7.98 0.33
N LYS A 98 -10.97 -7.55 -0.85
CA LYS A 98 -11.27 -8.44 -1.99
C LYS A 98 -10.08 -8.61 -2.95
N GLY A 99 -9.08 -7.74 -2.86
CA GLY A 99 -7.87 -7.80 -3.68
C GLY A 99 -6.73 -8.49 -2.95
N TYR A 100 -5.60 -8.68 -3.64
CA TYR A 100 -4.39 -9.28 -3.08
C TYR A 100 -3.15 -8.53 -3.53
N VAL A 101 -2.13 -8.48 -2.66
CA VAL A 101 -0.80 -7.94 -2.99
C VAL A 101 0.24 -9.02 -2.74
N TYR A 102 0.78 -9.58 -3.81
CA TYR A 102 1.86 -10.55 -3.77
C TYR A 102 3.19 -9.79 -3.68
N CYS A 103 3.84 -9.88 -2.52
CA CYS A 103 5.01 -9.09 -2.18
C CYS A 103 6.28 -9.92 -2.38
N VAL A 104 6.92 -9.77 -3.54
CA VAL A 104 8.19 -10.45 -3.84
C VAL A 104 9.34 -9.61 -3.29
N GLU A 105 10.19 -10.22 -2.46
CA GLU A 105 11.38 -9.58 -1.93
C GLU A 105 12.47 -10.64 -1.71
N PHE A 106 13.69 -10.30 -2.10
CA PHE A 106 14.83 -11.23 -2.04
C PHE A 106 15.56 -11.14 -0.69
N ALA A 107 15.55 -9.97 -0.04
CA ALA A 107 16.31 -9.74 1.19
C ALA A 107 15.61 -10.37 2.42
N PRO A 108 16.19 -11.39 3.08
CA PRO A 108 15.52 -12.08 4.18
C PRO A 108 15.19 -11.19 5.37
N ARG A 109 16.02 -10.17 5.64
CA ARG A 109 15.77 -9.18 6.70
C ARG A 109 14.51 -8.36 6.40
N ALA A 110 14.38 -7.88 5.16
CA ALA A 110 13.23 -7.07 4.76
C ALA A 110 11.93 -7.89 4.79
N VAL A 111 11.98 -9.14 4.29
CA VAL A 111 10.85 -10.07 4.39
C VAL A 111 10.48 -10.34 5.84
N ARG A 112 11.45 -10.51 6.75
CA ARG A 112 11.15 -10.69 8.17
C ARG A 112 10.39 -9.51 8.76
N GLU A 113 10.79 -8.28 8.43
CA GLU A 113 10.07 -7.07 8.86
C GLU A 113 8.65 -7.03 8.27
N LEU A 114 8.50 -7.34 6.98
CA LEU A 114 7.20 -7.43 6.30
C LEU A 114 6.28 -8.47 6.96
N VAL A 115 6.79 -9.69 7.18
CA VAL A 115 6.06 -10.82 7.76
C VAL A 115 5.69 -10.59 9.23
N ASN A 116 6.52 -9.91 10.01
CA ASN A 116 6.25 -9.73 11.43
C ASN A 116 5.39 -8.49 11.71
N ASN A 117 5.58 -7.42 10.94
CA ASN A 117 5.01 -6.11 11.27
C ASN A 117 3.78 -5.76 10.41
N VAL A 118 3.63 -6.38 9.23
CA VAL A 118 2.62 -5.97 8.25
C VAL A 118 1.63 -7.09 7.94
N CYS A 119 2.10 -8.21 7.40
CA CYS A 119 1.25 -9.31 6.94
C CYS A 119 0.32 -9.92 8.00
N PRO A 120 0.66 -10.03 9.30
CA PRO A 120 -0.24 -10.60 10.31
C PRO A 120 -1.50 -9.78 10.52
N TYR A 121 -1.48 -8.51 10.12
CA TYR A 121 -2.58 -7.56 10.29
C TYR A 121 -3.26 -7.22 8.96
N ARG A 122 -2.72 -7.70 7.84
CA ARG A 122 -3.17 -7.43 6.47
C ARG A 122 -3.23 -8.72 5.70
N LEU A 123 -4.36 -9.43 5.85
CA LEU A 123 -4.56 -10.76 5.26
C LEU A 123 -4.55 -10.76 3.72
N ASN A 124 -4.70 -9.59 3.09
CA ASN A 124 -4.58 -9.44 1.65
C ASN A 124 -3.13 -9.29 1.15
N MET A 125 -2.12 -9.32 2.02
CA MET A 125 -0.71 -9.27 1.63
C MET A 125 -0.04 -10.63 1.76
N ILE A 126 0.52 -11.14 0.67
CA ILE A 126 1.18 -12.45 0.59
C ILE A 126 2.69 -12.22 0.42
N PRO A 127 3.51 -12.41 1.46
CA PRO A 127 4.96 -12.26 1.37
C PRO A 127 5.60 -13.47 0.68
N ILE A 128 6.51 -13.21 -0.26
CA ILE A 128 7.23 -14.22 -1.04
C ILE A 128 8.73 -13.90 -0.97
N LEU A 129 9.50 -14.77 -0.29
CA LEU A 129 10.96 -14.68 -0.23
C LEU A 129 11.57 -15.34 -1.47
N GLU A 130 11.64 -14.61 -2.57
CA GLU A 130 12.23 -15.06 -3.83
C GLU A 130 12.86 -13.90 -4.59
N ASP A 131 13.71 -14.22 -5.56
CA ASP A 131 14.29 -13.25 -6.47
C ASP A 131 13.35 -12.98 -7.65
N ALA A 132 12.95 -11.71 -7.81
CA ALA A 132 12.03 -11.25 -8.84
C ALA A 132 12.49 -11.59 -10.28
N ARG A 133 13.79 -11.82 -10.50
CA ARG A 133 14.37 -12.19 -11.81
C ARG A 133 13.99 -13.60 -12.27
N PHE A 134 13.50 -14.45 -11.38
CA PHE A 134 13.18 -15.87 -11.65
C PHE A 134 11.70 -16.17 -11.36
N PRO A 135 10.75 -15.64 -12.18
CA PRO A 135 9.31 -15.81 -11.96
C PRO A 135 8.83 -17.25 -11.84
N GLU A 136 9.49 -18.19 -12.51
CA GLU A 136 9.23 -19.62 -12.42
C GLU A 136 9.32 -20.18 -10.98
N ARG A 137 10.03 -19.50 -10.08
CA ARG A 137 10.20 -19.91 -8.68
C ARG A 137 9.08 -19.46 -7.75
N TYR A 138 8.28 -18.49 -8.16
CA TYR A 138 7.21 -17.95 -7.31
C TYR A 138 5.83 -17.90 -7.99
N VAL A 139 5.74 -18.20 -9.29
CA VAL A 139 4.48 -18.19 -10.05
C VAL A 139 3.42 -19.12 -9.44
N MET A 140 3.81 -20.22 -8.78
CA MET A 140 2.88 -21.14 -8.12
C MET A 140 2.13 -20.50 -6.93
N PHE A 141 2.66 -19.41 -6.36
CA PHE A 141 2.01 -18.68 -5.27
C PHE A 141 1.05 -17.60 -5.77
N VAL A 142 1.14 -17.20 -7.03
CA VAL A 142 0.34 -16.13 -7.63
C VAL A 142 -0.90 -16.72 -8.31
N LYS A 143 -2.09 -16.39 -7.79
CA LYS A 143 -3.35 -16.97 -8.27
C LYS A 143 -3.96 -16.18 -9.42
N GLY A 144 -3.59 -16.53 -10.65
CA GLY A 144 -4.21 -15.98 -11.85
C GLY A 144 -3.51 -14.73 -12.38
N LYS A 145 -4.24 -13.91 -13.14
CA LYS A 145 -3.69 -12.70 -13.74
C LYS A 145 -3.51 -11.63 -12.66
N VAL A 146 -2.33 -11.02 -12.68
CA VAL A 146 -1.94 -9.91 -11.81
C VAL A 146 -1.56 -8.70 -12.66
N ASP A 147 -1.75 -7.51 -12.09
CA ASP A 147 -1.20 -6.24 -12.59
C ASP A 147 0.23 -6.00 -12.07
#